data_AF-A0A7Z9XYX7-F1
#
_entry.id   AF-A0A7Z9XYX7-F1
#
_cell.length_a   1.000
_cell.length_b   1.000
_cell.length_c   1.000
_cell.angle_alpha   90.00
_cell.angle_beta   90.00
_cell.angle_gamma   90.00
#
_symmetry.space_group_name_H-M   'P 1'
#
loop_
_entity.id
_entity.type
_entity.pdbx_description
1 polymer ?
#
loop_
_entity_poly.entity_id
_entity_poly.type
_entity_poly.pdbx_seq_one_letter_code
_entity_poly.pdbx_strand_id
1 'polypeptide(L)'
;MSVILIVKILIVLVFLVIFLRRPSIGWGIGLLTVTLAVLLDTIMGTFDPEQLQTQLGFFFYIFAGVLLGGMIFWILSVLRPYLPLTKTTPTNPAATETSTTPQQPEMVVTAVPLNEEDSPYDQQMLYEQIQERFSREDVLDLMFDLEINENDVLFVGENMDQLIRNIMNTAVERSQMSALALAVERILTPPPPDTLPRLEKINAASPPTVLRHYLLAYYDLEQLRKMTTALGIDWEQIGFGSKKTRVRELLLYLYRRNRVAELIDLMQESVNSNR
;
A
#
# COMPACT_ATOMS: atom_id res chain seq x y z
N MET A 1 5.26 -47.02 -3.06
CA MET A 1 4.19 -46.11 -2.58
C MET A 1 4.75 -44.95 -1.75
N SER A 2 5.63 -45.21 -0.76
CA SER A 2 6.12 -44.17 0.17
C SER A 2 7.00 -43.08 -0.47
N VAL A 3 7.85 -43.41 -1.44
CA VAL A 3 8.78 -42.44 -2.05
C VAL A 3 8.05 -41.31 -2.80
N ILE A 4 7.01 -41.65 -3.58
CA ILE A 4 6.22 -40.66 -4.34
C ILE A 4 5.46 -39.73 -3.38
N LEU A 5 4.93 -40.28 -2.29
CA LEU A 5 4.24 -39.50 -1.26
C LEU A 5 5.20 -38.54 -0.53
N ILE A 6 6.43 -38.98 -0.24
CA ILE A 6 7.48 -38.14 0.34
C ILE A 6 7.82 -36.96 -0.60
N VAL A 7 7.96 -37.20 -1.90
CA VAL A 7 8.25 -36.14 -2.88
C VAL A 7 7.10 -35.12 -2.93
N LYS A 8 5.84 -35.57 -2.94
CA LYS A 8 4.66 -34.68 -2.91
C LYS A 8 4.62 -33.78 -1.68
N ILE A 9 4.86 -34.35 -0.50
CA ILE A 9 4.92 -33.58 0.76
C ILE A 9 6.07 -32.58 0.71
N LEU A 10 7.24 -32.98 0.18
CA LEU A 10 8.39 -32.10 0.06
C LEU A 10 8.11 -30.91 -0.87
N ILE A 11 7.39 -31.12 -1.98
CA ILE A 11 6.94 -30.03 -2.86
C ILE A 11 6.04 -29.04 -2.11
N VAL A 12 5.03 -29.53 -1.38
CA VAL A 12 4.16 -28.67 -0.57
C VAL A 12 4.96 -27.91 0.48
N LEU A 13 5.91 -28.57 1.13
CA LEU A 13 6.74 -27.98 2.18
C LEU A 13 7.64 -26.87 1.61
N VAL A 14 8.22 -27.06 0.42
CA VAL A 14 8.99 -26.01 -0.27
C VAL A 14 8.11 -24.80 -0.56
N PHE A 15 6.90 -25.00 -1.10
CA PHE A 15 5.96 -23.90 -1.35
C PHE A 15 5.54 -23.19 -0.06
N LEU A 16 5.34 -23.94 1.03
CA LEU A 16 5.01 -23.41 2.34
C LEU A 16 6.16 -22.54 2.89
N VAL A 17 7.40 -23.01 2.81
CA VAL A 17 8.59 -22.26 3.25
C VAL A 17 8.76 -20.98 2.42
N ILE A 18 8.55 -21.05 1.11
CA ILE A 18 8.63 -19.86 0.24
C ILE A 18 7.52 -18.86 0.58
N PHE A 19 6.30 -19.33 0.85
CA PHE A 19 5.19 -18.49 1.29
C PHE A 19 5.47 -17.82 2.65
N LEU A 20 6.00 -18.57 3.64
CA LEU A 20 6.42 -18.02 4.94
C LEU A 20 7.49 -16.94 4.80
N ARG A 21 8.40 -17.09 3.84
CA ARG A 21 9.48 -16.12 3.61
C ARG A 21 9.03 -14.88 2.83
N ARG A 22 7.97 -14.98 2.02
CA ARG A 22 7.40 -13.88 1.21
C ARG A 22 5.88 -13.99 1.15
N PRO A 23 5.17 -13.63 2.23
CA PRO A 23 3.72 -13.73 2.28
C PRO A 23 3.12 -12.73 1.28
N SER A 24 2.44 -13.25 0.27
CA SER A 24 1.70 -12.45 -0.71
C SER A 24 0.49 -13.24 -1.17
N ILE A 25 -0.54 -12.53 -1.65
CA ILE A 25 -1.77 -13.14 -2.17
C ILE A 25 -1.45 -14.12 -3.31
N GLY A 26 -0.49 -13.77 -4.17
CA GLY A 26 0.01 -14.65 -5.24
C GLY A 26 0.54 -15.97 -4.68
N TRP A 27 1.50 -15.92 -3.75
CA TRP A 27 2.06 -17.12 -3.14
C TRP A 27 1.03 -17.93 -2.33
N GLY A 28 0.06 -17.28 -1.70
CA GLY A 28 -1.04 -17.96 -0.99
C GLY A 28 -1.93 -18.77 -1.94
N ILE A 29 -2.29 -18.19 -3.10
CA ILE A 29 -3.06 -18.90 -4.14
C ILE A 29 -2.22 -20.03 -4.76
N GLY A 30 -0.92 -19.82 -4.95
CA GLY A 30 0.01 -20.87 -5.39
C GLY A 30 0.07 -22.05 -4.42
N LEU A 31 0.25 -21.77 -3.13
CA LEU A 31 0.26 -22.79 -2.08
C LEU A 31 -1.05 -23.58 -2.04
N LEU A 32 -2.19 -22.89 -2.10
CA LEU A 32 -3.51 -23.51 -2.12
C LEU A 32 -3.74 -24.39 -3.37
N THR A 33 -3.26 -23.94 -4.53
CA THR A 33 -3.36 -24.71 -5.78
C THR A 33 -2.50 -25.97 -5.71
N VAL A 34 -1.26 -25.87 -5.20
CA VAL A 34 -0.34 -27.01 -5.08
C VAL A 34 -0.82 -28.02 -4.04
N THR A 35 -1.31 -27.57 -2.88
CA THR A 35 -1.86 -28.47 -1.86
C THR A 35 -3.10 -29.19 -2.38
N LEU A 36 -4.02 -28.48 -3.05
CA LEU A 36 -5.21 -29.07 -3.65
C LEU A 36 -4.84 -30.08 -4.75
N ALA A 37 -3.86 -29.78 -5.60
CA ALA A 37 -3.40 -30.69 -6.65
C ALA A 37 -2.80 -31.98 -6.08
N VAL A 38 -1.95 -31.85 -5.04
CA VAL A 38 -1.34 -33.01 -4.36
C VAL A 38 -2.40 -33.85 -3.67
N LEU A 39 -3.40 -33.24 -3.05
CA LEU A 39 -4.51 -33.94 -2.42
C LEU A 39 -5.33 -34.70 -3.47
N LEU A 40 -5.68 -34.05 -4.59
CA LEU A 40 -6.48 -34.64 -5.66
C LEU A 40 -5.74 -35.82 -6.32
N ASP A 41 -4.44 -35.67 -6.58
CA ASP A 41 -3.60 -36.72 -7.16
C ASP A 41 -3.41 -37.90 -6.18
N THR A 42 -3.42 -37.64 -4.88
CA THR A 42 -3.40 -38.71 -3.86
C THR A 42 -4.73 -39.44 -3.81
N ILE A 43 -5.86 -38.73 -3.94
CA ILE A 43 -7.20 -39.32 -4.02
C ILE A 43 -7.34 -40.16 -5.29
N MET A 44 -6.94 -39.65 -6.46
CA MET A 44 -6.94 -40.42 -7.71
C MET A 44 -5.99 -41.62 -7.71
N GLY A 45 -4.86 -41.53 -7.00
CA GLY A 45 -3.96 -42.66 -6.85
C GLY A 45 -4.47 -43.74 -5.90
N THR A 46 -5.48 -43.42 -5.08
CA THR A 46 -6.06 -44.33 -4.06
C THR A 46 -7.39 -44.93 -4.51
N PHE A 47 -8.17 -44.20 -5.30
CA PHE A 47 -9.48 -44.61 -5.80
C PHE A 47 -9.50 -44.68 -7.33
N ASP A 48 -10.26 -45.62 -7.89
CA ASP A 48 -10.39 -45.73 -9.35
C ASP A 48 -10.96 -44.43 -9.94
N PRO A 49 -10.31 -43.83 -10.94
CA PRO A 49 -10.71 -42.55 -11.51
C PRO A 49 -12.11 -42.61 -12.15
N GLU A 50 -12.49 -43.77 -12.70
CA GLU A 50 -13.84 -44.00 -13.25
C GLU A 50 -14.92 -43.98 -12.16
N GLN A 51 -14.63 -44.51 -10.97
CA GLN A 51 -15.55 -44.46 -9.83
C GLN A 51 -15.66 -43.05 -9.26
N LEU A 52 -14.55 -42.33 -9.14
CA LEU A 52 -14.54 -40.93 -8.68
C LEU A 52 -15.29 -40.02 -9.65
N GLN A 53 -15.10 -40.16 -10.96
CA GLN A 53 -15.83 -39.37 -11.94
C GLN A 53 -17.33 -39.68 -11.89
N THR A 54 -17.70 -40.94 -11.68
CA THR A 54 -19.11 -41.33 -11.54
C THR A 54 -19.75 -40.79 -10.26
N GLN A 55 -19.01 -40.75 -9.15
CA GLN A 55 -19.51 -40.24 -7.86
C GLN A 55 -19.52 -38.70 -7.78
N LEU A 56 -18.48 -38.03 -8.30
CA LEU A 56 -18.35 -36.56 -8.27
C LEU A 56 -19.07 -35.89 -9.44
N GLY A 57 -19.24 -36.57 -10.57
CA GLY A 57 -19.92 -36.07 -11.76
C GLY A 57 -19.41 -34.68 -12.17
N PHE A 58 -20.33 -33.70 -12.22
CA PHE A 58 -20.03 -32.32 -12.58
C PHE A 58 -19.00 -31.64 -11.67
N PHE A 59 -18.95 -31.98 -10.37
CA PHE A 59 -18.02 -31.36 -9.42
C PHE A 59 -16.56 -31.65 -9.75
N PHE A 60 -16.28 -32.78 -10.40
CA PHE A 60 -14.95 -33.10 -10.89
C PHE A 60 -14.40 -32.02 -11.83
N TYR A 61 -15.23 -31.55 -12.76
CA TYR A 61 -14.86 -30.47 -13.69
C TYR A 61 -14.73 -29.12 -13.00
N ILE A 62 -15.50 -28.86 -11.93
CA ILE A 62 -15.33 -27.66 -11.11
C ILE A 62 -13.96 -27.68 -10.43
N PHE A 63 -13.56 -28.78 -9.79
CA PHE A 63 -12.25 -28.88 -9.14
C PHE A 63 -11.10 -28.74 -10.14
N ALA A 64 -11.22 -29.37 -11.32
CA ALA A 64 -10.25 -29.20 -12.41
C ALA A 64 -10.18 -27.75 -12.90
N GLY A 65 -11.33 -27.07 -13.04
CA GLY A 65 -11.41 -25.67 -13.43
C GLY A 65 -10.82 -24.72 -12.40
N VAL A 66 -11.07 -24.96 -11.12
CA VAL A 66 -10.49 -24.18 -10.00
C VAL A 66 -8.98 -24.37 -9.94
N LEU A 67 -8.47 -25.59 -10.14
CA LEU A 67 -7.04 -25.86 -10.22
C LEU A 67 -6.37 -25.15 -11.39
N LEU A 68 -6.98 -25.21 -12.57
CA LEU A 68 -6.45 -24.59 -13.78
C LEU A 68 -6.48 -23.05 -13.66
N GLY A 69 -7.58 -22.49 -13.14
CA GLY A 69 -7.73 -21.06 -12.87
C GLY A 69 -6.74 -20.57 -11.80
N GLY A 70 -6.59 -21.30 -10.70
CA GLY A 70 -5.62 -21.03 -9.65
C GLY A 70 -4.18 -21.06 -10.16
N MET A 71 -3.85 -22.03 -11.03
CA MET A 71 -2.53 -22.14 -11.66
C MET A 71 -2.25 -20.95 -12.59
N ILE A 72 -3.19 -20.59 -13.48
CA ILE A 72 -3.03 -19.45 -14.39
C ILE A 72 -2.88 -18.15 -13.60
N PHE A 73 -3.72 -17.93 -12.59
CA PHE A 73 -3.66 -16.76 -11.74
C PHE A 73 -2.32 -16.67 -10.97
N TRP A 74 -1.86 -17.79 -10.42
CA TRP A 74 -0.58 -17.87 -9.73
C TRP A 74 0.59 -17.56 -10.68
N ILE A 75 0.62 -18.15 -11.87
CA ILE A 75 1.66 -17.89 -12.88
C ILE A 75 1.67 -16.41 -13.25
N LEU A 76 0.51 -15.81 -13.53
CA LEU A 76 0.42 -14.37 -13.86
C LEU A 76 0.85 -13.49 -12.70
N SER A 77 0.55 -13.89 -11.46
CA SER A 77 0.97 -13.19 -10.25
C SER A 77 2.49 -13.22 -10.05
N VAL A 78 3.13 -14.37 -10.34
CA VAL A 78 4.58 -14.56 -10.22
C VAL A 78 5.37 -13.96 -11.40
N LEU A 79 4.81 -13.96 -12.62
CA LEU A 79 5.44 -13.38 -13.83
C LEU A 79 5.24 -11.87 -13.99
N ARG A 80 4.29 -11.27 -13.27
CA ARG A 80 4.03 -9.82 -13.31
C ARG A 80 5.28 -8.92 -13.18
N PRO A 81 6.28 -9.20 -12.32
CA PRO A 81 7.49 -8.39 -12.24
C PRO A 81 8.46 -8.53 -13.43
N TYR A 82 8.25 -9.50 -14.32
CA TYR A 82 9.15 -9.78 -15.46
C TYR A 82 8.54 -9.48 -16.82
N LEU A 83 7.29 -9.01 -16.90
CA LEU A 83 6.68 -8.61 -18.16
C LEU A 83 7.17 -7.19 -18.52
N PRO A 84 7.97 -7.03 -19.59
CA PRO A 84 8.36 -5.71 -20.07
C PRO A 84 7.15 -5.11 -20.79
N LEU A 85 6.33 -4.34 -20.08
CA LEU A 85 5.57 -3.30 -20.78
C LEU A 85 6.58 -2.24 -21.19
N THR A 86 6.80 -2.16 -22.50
CA THR A 86 7.65 -1.21 -23.23
C THR A 86 7.65 0.18 -22.60
N LYS A 87 8.71 0.50 -21.85
CA LYS A 87 9.09 1.87 -21.52
C LYS A 87 9.82 2.44 -22.73
N THR A 88 9.17 3.29 -23.50
CA THR A 88 9.84 4.23 -24.40
C THR A 88 10.61 5.24 -23.56
N THR A 89 11.93 5.08 -23.50
CA THR A 89 12.87 6.05 -22.97
C THR A 89 13.18 7.10 -24.04
N PRO A 90 12.99 8.40 -23.79
CA PRO A 90 13.81 9.42 -24.40
C PRO A 90 14.98 9.75 -23.47
N THR A 91 16.16 9.44 -23.97
CA THR A 91 17.47 9.89 -23.50
C THR A 91 17.63 11.37 -23.84
N ASN A 92 18.00 12.24 -22.89
CA ASN A 92 18.92 13.37 -23.15
C ASN A 92 19.42 14.06 -21.85
N PRO A 93 20.44 14.94 -21.91
CA PRO A 93 21.76 14.64 -21.34
C PRO A 93 22.14 15.56 -20.18
N ALA A 94 23.31 15.26 -19.60
CA ALA A 94 24.00 16.03 -18.58
C ALA A 94 24.04 17.55 -18.84
N ALA A 95 23.72 18.31 -17.79
CA ALA A 95 24.23 19.66 -17.59
C ALA A 95 24.58 19.83 -16.11
N THR A 96 25.88 19.87 -15.84
CA THR A 96 26.47 20.46 -14.64
C THR A 96 26.30 21.97 -14.72
N GLU A 97 25.75 22.61 -13.69
CA GLU A 97 26.06 23.99 -13.30
C GLU A 97 25.44 24.25 -11.91
N THR A 98 26.26 24.24 -10.85
CA THR A 98 26.90 25.39 -10.20
C THR A 98 25.95 26.19 -9.32
N SER A 99 26.16 26.00 -8.01
CA SER A 99 25.58 26.73 -6.89
C SER A 99 25.67 28.25 -7.05
N THR A 100 24.57 28.97 -6.80
CA THR A 100 24.66 30.30 -6.16
C THR A 100 23.36 30.63 -5.43
N THR A 101 23.43 30.61 -4.10
CA THR A 101 22.46 31.16 -3.16
C THR A 101 22.36 32.68 -3.33
N PRO A 102 21.14 33.26 -3.23
CA PRO A 102 20.97 34.53 -2.56
C PRO A 102 20.05 34.40 -1.34
N GLN A 103 20.56 34.93 -0.25
CA GLN A 103 20.11 34.89 1.12
C GLN A 103 19.00 35.92 1.38
N GLN A 104 17.85 35.49 1.94
CA GLN A 104 16.90 36.36 2.64
C GLN A 104 15.89 35.53 3.45
N PRO A 105 15.26 36.11 4.49
CA PRO A 105 15.74 36.26 5.86
C PRO A 105 15.16 35.20 6.81
N GLU A 106 15.92 34.83 7.84
CA GLU A 106 15.45 33.99 8.95
C GLU A 106 14.22 34.64 9.62
N MET A 107 13.04 34.11 9.34
CA MET A 107 11.97 34.12 10.34
C MET A 107 12.32 33.02 11.34
N VAL A 108 12.85 33.46 12.48
CA VAL A 108 12.91 32.68 13.71
C VAL A 108 11.46 32.32 14.06
N VAL A 109 11.00 31.18 13.54
CA VAL A 109 9.98 30.42 14.24
C VAL A 109 10.69 30.01 15.53
N THR A 110 10.25 30.58 16.65
CA THR A 110 10.56 30.03 17.96
C THR A 110 9.96 28.63 17.99
N ALA A 111 10.65 27.66 17.40
CA ALA A 111 10.51 26.28 17.76
C ALA A 111 10.90 26.24 19.23
N VAL A 112 9.90 26.08 20.10
CA VAL A 112 10.18 25.58 21.44
C VAL A 112 11.01 24.32 21.22
N PRO A 113 12.28 24.26 21.67
CA PRO A 113 13.01 23.02 21.63
C PRO A 113 12.29 22.10 22.60
N LEU A 114 11.50 21.16 22.07
CA LEU A 114 11.12 19.98 22.84
C LEU A 114 12.44 19.24 23.07
N ASN A 115 13.04 19.46 24.24
CA ASN A 115 14.25 18.75 24.62
C ASN A 115 13.97 17.24 24.59
N GLU A 116 14.94 16.54 24.02
CA GLU A 116 15.01 15.10 23.76
C GLU A 116 14.90 14.27 25.06
N GLU A 117 13.69 13.99 25.49
CA GLU A 117 13.36 12.77 26.22
C GLU A 117 11.92 12.42 25.79
N ASP A 118 11.76 11.46 24.87
CA ASP A 118 10.48 10.83 24.58
C ASP A 118 9.98 10.16 25.88
N SER A 119 9.33 10.94 26.73
CA SER A 119 8.88 10.47 28.03
C SER A 119 7.87 9.36 27.79
N PRO A 120 7.99 8.21 28.48
CA PRO A 120 7.00 7.14 28.37
C PRO A 120 5.57 7.62 28.71
N TYR A 121 5.45 8.73 29.43
CA TYR A 121 4.19 9.42 29.69
C TYR A 121 3.56 10.04 28.42
N ASP A 122 4.36 10.68 27.58
CA ASP A 122 3.89 11.31 26.34
C ASP A 122 3.48 10.25 25.31
N GLN A 123 4.18 9.11 25.29
CA GLN A 123 3.79 7.94 24.49
C GLN A 123 2.44 7.39 24.95
N GLN A 124 2.23 7.23 26.26
CA GLN A 124 0.96 6.73 26.80
C GLN A 124 -0.19 7.69 26.50
N MET A 125 0.03 8.99 26.62
CA MET A 125 -0.98 10.01 26.29
C MET A 125 -1.38 9.96 24.81
N LEU A 126 -0.40 9.87 23.89
CA LEU A 126 -0.67 9.73 22.45
C LEU A 126 -1.40 8.43 22.14
N TYR A 127 -1.04 7.32 22.80
CA TYR A 127 -1.75 6.05 22.64
C TYR A 127 -3.23 6.19 22.99
N GLU A 128 -3.54 6.77 24.15
CA GLU A 128 -4.91 6.98 24.61
C GLU A 128 -5.68 7.92 23.67
N GLN A 129 -5.06 9.00 23.22
CA GLN A 129 -5.67 9.95 22.28
C GLN A 129 -6.03 9.28 20.94
N ILE A 130 -5.12 8.47 20.39
CA ILE A 130 -5.37 7.73 19.15
C ILE A 130 -6.49 6.70 19.40
N GLN A 131 -6.41 5.92 20.47
CA GLN A 131 -7.38 4.86 20.77
C GLN A 131 -8.80 5.40 20.96
N GLU A 132 -8.96 6.54 21.63
CA GLU A 132 -10.28 7.12 21.92
C GLU A 132 -10.89 7.89 20.75
N ARG A 133 -10.06 8.52 19.91
CA ARG A 133 -10.52 9.48 18.90
C ARG A 133 -10.43 8.97 17.47
N PHE A 134 -9.58 7.99 17.18
CA PHE A 134 -9.32 7.56 15.80
C PHE A 134 -10.22 6.41 15.41
N SER A 135 -10.79 6.51 14.21
CA SER A 135 -11.35 5.36 13.50
C SER A 135 -10.26 4.56 12.81
N ARG A 136 -10.61 3.38 12.28
CA ARG A 136 -9.68 2.56 11.49
C ARG A 136 -9.12 3.31 10.30
N GLU A 137 -9.94 4.12 9.64
CA GLU A 137 -9.51 4.92 8.49
C GLU A 137 -8.49 5.98 8.91
N ASP A 138 -8.66 6.59 10.09
CA ASP A 138 -7.75 7.59 10.63
C ASP A 138 -6.39 6.99 10.98
N VAL A 139 -6.36 5.77 11.53
CA VAL A 139 -5.11 5.04 11.79
C VAL A 139 -4.38 4.69 10.49
N LEU A 140 -5.09 4.34 9.42
CA LEU A 140 -4.49 4.12 8.10
C LEU A 140 -3.97 5.41 7.48
N ASP A 141 -4.65 6.53 7.69
CA ASP A 141 -4.13 7.85 7.29
C ASP A 141 -2.89 8.24 8.09
N LEU A 142 -2.83 7.89 9.38
CA LEU A 142 -1.67 8.11 10.22
C LEU A 142 -0.46 7.31 9.72
N MET A 143 -0.65 6.04 9.37
CA MET A 143 0.41 5.22 8.74
C MET A 143 0.90 5.84 7.43
N PHE A 144 -0.03 6.32 6.61
CA PHE A 144 0.29 6.96 5.34
C PHE A 144 1.09 8.24 5.54
N ASP A 145 0.67 9.11 6.48
CA ASP A 145 1.34 10.37 6.78
C ASP A 145 2.75 10.17 7.38
N LEU A 146 2.97 9.06 8.08
CA LEU A 146 4.27 8.69 8.65
C LEU A 146 5.17 7.90 7.71
N GLU A 147 4.71 7.62 6.49
CA GLU A 147 5.44 6.80 5.51
C GLU A 147 5.85 5.43 6.09
N ILE A 148 4.97 4.88 6.94
CA ILE A 148 5.15 3.56 7.53
C ILE A 148 4.63 2.52 6.53
N ASN A 149 5.46 1.52 6.25
CA ASN A 149 5.07 0.46 5.32
C ASN A 149 4.02 -0.44 5.98
N GLU A 150 2.96 -0.74 5.24
CA GLU A 150 1.92 -1.68 5.64
C GLU A 150 2.50 -3.02 6.12
N ASN A 151 3.56 -3.51 5.48
CA ASN A 151 4.17 -4.80 5.84
C ASN A 151 4.95 -4.78 7.15
N ASP A 152 5.35 -3.60 7.63
CA ASP A 152 6.12 -3.47 8.88
C ASP A 152 5.19 -3.54 10.10
N VAL A 153 3.88 -3.31 9.90
CA VAL A 153 2.94 -3.03 10.98
C VAL A 153 1.67 -3.88 10.91
N LEU A 154 1.15 -4.19 9.72
CA LEU A 154 -0.10 -4.94 9.55
C LEU A 154 0.16 -6.44 9.53
N PHE A 155 -0.33 -7.13 10.56
CA PHE A 155 -0.36 -8.59 10.65
C PHE A 155 -1.78 -9.13 10.37
N VAL A 156 -1.86 -10.35 9.85
CA VAL A 156 -3.17 -10.99 9.53
C VAL A 156 -3.95 -11.25 10.81
N GLY A 157 -5.18 -10.72 10.90
CA GLY A 157 -6.08 -10.90 12.05
C GLY A 157 -5.85 -9.91 13.20
N GLU A 158 -5.09 -8.84 12.95
CA GLU A 158 -4.74 -7.86 13.97
C GLU A 158 -5.90 -6.95 14.37
N ASN A 159 -6.00 -6.66 15.67
CA ASN A 159 -6.97 -5.74 16.24
C ASN A 159 -6.44 -4.30 16.22
N MET A 160 -7.34 -3.31 16.38
CA MET A 160 -6.97 -1.89 16.33
C MET A 160 -5.88 -1.53 17.34
N ASP A 161 -5.99 -2.05 18.56
CA ASP A 161 -5.06 -1.74 19.64
C ASP A 161 -3.63 -2.18 19.31
N GLN A 162 -3.47 -3.36 18.73
CA GLN A 162 -2.16 -3.86 18.33
C GLN A 162 -1.61 -3.05 17.14
N LEU A 163 -2.45 -2.69 16.18
CA LEU A 163 -2.06 -1.82 15.07
C LEU A 163 -1.50 -0.47 15.57
N ILE A 164 -2.20 0.18 16.51
CA ILE A 164 -1.73 1.45 17.11
C ILE A 164 -0.39 1.25 17.81
N ARG A 165 -0.23 0.19 18.62
CA ARG A 165 1.05 -0.10 19.30
C ARG A 165 2.19 -0.33 18.30
N ASN A 166 1.95 -1.08 17.23
CA ASN A 166 2.96 -1.33 16.22
C ASN A 166 3.38 -0.05 15.49
N ILE A 167 2.44 0.84 15.18
CA ILE A 167 2.73 2.16 14.58
C ILE A 167 3.60 2.98 15.53
N MET A 168 3.23 3.04 16.81
CA MET A 168 3.97 3.78 17.82
C MET A 168 5.39 3.22 18.01
N ASN A 169 5.53 1.91 18.14
CA ASN A 169 6.83 1.26 18.24
C ASN A 169 7.70 1.55 17.01
N THR A 170 7.12 1.47 15.81
CA THR A 170 7.81 1.80 14.56
C THR A 170 8.24 3.28 14.53
N ALA A 171 7.40 4.20 15.02
CA ALA A 171 7.74 5.62 15.10
C ALA A 171 8.87 5.88 16.11
N VAL A 172 8.89 5.19 17.26
CA VAL A 172 10.01 5.25 18.22
C VAL A 172 11.29 4.74 17.59
N GLU A 173 11.26 3.56 16.95
CA GLU A 173 12.41 2.96 16.28
C GLU A 173 13.00 3.85 15.18
N ARG A 174 12.16 4.62 14.49
CA ARG A 174 12.56 5.58 13.45
C ARG A 174 12.89 6.98 13.98
N SER A 175 12.82 7.20 15.29
CA SER A 175 12.98 8.53 15.92
C SER A 175 12.00 9.59 15.36
N GLN A 176 10.76 9.17 15.07
CA GLN A 176 9.69 9.95 14.44
C GLN A 176 8.53 10.27 15.40
N MET A 177 8.74 10.21 16.72
CA MET A 177 7.69 10.48 17.71
C MET A 177 7.07 11.87 17.60
N SER A 178 7.87 12.90 17.33
CA SER A 178 7.35 14.25 17.09
C SER A 178 6.53 14.35 15.79
N ALA A 179 6.89 13.58 14.77
CA ALA A 179 6.13 13.50 13.52
C ALA A 179 4.80 12.76 13.73
N LEU A 180 4.77 11.72 14.57
CA LEU A 180 3.56 11.03 15.01
C LEU A 180 2.61 12.00 15.71
N ALA A 181 3.08 12.74 16.72
CA ALA A 181 2.25 13.72 17.43
C ALA A 181 1.66 14.77 16.47
N LEU A 182 2.48 15.30 15.56
CA LEU A 182 2.03 16.27 14.56
C LEU A 182 1.02 15.68 13.57
N ALA A 183 1.22 14.44 13.12
CA ALA A 183 0.29 13.75 12.23
C ALA A 183 -1.05 13.47 12.92
N VAL A 184 -1.02 13.10 14.20
CA VAL A 184 -2.22 12.91 15.03
C VAL A 184 -3.05 14.21 15.09
N GLU A 185 -2.40 15.31 15.45
CA GLU A 185 -3.06 16.62 15.53
C GLU A 185 -3.64 17.07 14.18
N ARG A 186 -2.92 16.83 13.07
CA ARG A 186 -3.41 17.15 11.71
C ARG A 186 -4.61 16.34 11.28
N ILE A 187 -4.71 15.09 11.72
CA ILE A 187 -5.86 14.23 11.40
C ILE A 187 -7.09 14.66 12.21
N LEU A 188 -6.89 14.98 13.50
CA LEU A 188 -7.98 15.46 14.38
C LEU A 188 -8.43 16.87 14.01
N THR A 189 -7.49 17.73 13.65
CA THR A 189 -7.73 19.14 13.30
C THR A 189 -7.08 19.45 11.95
N PRO A 190 -7.76 19.11 10.84
CA PRO A 190 -7.23 19.35 9.51
C PRO A 190 -6.94 20.85 9.29
N PRO A 191 -5.77 21.21 8.74
CA PRO A 191 -5.46 22.60 8.43
C PRO A 191 -6.48 23.16 7.42
N PRO A 192 -6.93 24.42 7.60
CA PRO A 192 -7.83 25.04 6.66
C PRO A 192 -7.18 25.16 5.26
N PRO A 193 -7.95 25.12 4.17
CA PRO A 193 -7.39 25.13 2.81
C PRO A 193 -6.46 26.32 2.53
N ASP A 194 -6.72 27.47 3.17
CA ASP A 194 -5.96 28.71 2.98
C ASP A 194 -4.53 28.65 3.53
N THR A 195 -4.24 27.73 4.45
CA THR A 195 -2.88 27.56 5.03
C THR A 195 -2.04 26.53 4.28
N LEU A 196 -2.64 25.85 3.29
CA LEU A 196 -1.91 24.90 2.46
C LEU A 196 -0.92 25.63 1.54
N PRO A 197 0.25 25.01 1.25
CA PRO A 197 1.21 25.59 0.33
C PRO A 197 0.58 25.75 -1.06
N ARG A 198 0.99 26.80 -1.77
CA ARG A 198 0.60 27.00 -3.17
C ARG A 198 1.05 25.81 -4.00
N LEU A 199 0.20 25.39 -4.93
CA LEU A 199 0.44 24.23 -5.79
C LEU A 199 1.76 24.31 -6.58
N GLU A 200 2.17 25.53 -6.95
CA GLU A 200 3.45 25.83 -7.61
C GLU A 200 4.68 25.42 -6.78
N LYS A 201 4.54 25.31 -5.45
CA LYS A 201 5.62 24.91 -4.53
C LYS A 201 5.56 23.42 -4.17
N ILE A 202 4.52 22.70 -4.60
CA ILE A 202 4.37 21.28 -4.33
C ILE A 202 5.14 20.50 -5.40
N ASN A 203 5.97 19.56 -4.94
CA ASN A 203 6.79 18.70 -5.79
C ASN A 203 6.79 17.26 -5.25
N ALA A 204 7.41 16.33 -5.97
CA ALA A 204 7.45 14.91 -5.57
C ALA A 204 8.18 14.65 -4.25
N ALA A 205 9.03 15.58 -3.77
CA ALA A 205 9.70 15.51 -2.48
C ALA A 205 8.86 16.12 -1.34
N SER A 206 7.68 16.66 -1.63
CA SER A 206 6.78 17.20 -0.63
C SER A 206 6.17 16.07 0.21
N PRO A 207 5.94 16.28 1.52
CA PRO A 207 5.37 15.26 2.38
C PRO A 207 4.02 14.75 1.85
N PRO A 208 3.76 13.43 1.88
CA PRO A 208 2.50 12.84 1.39
C PRO A 208 1.25 13.46 2.02
N THR A 209 1.37 13.86 3.28
CA THR A 209 0.34 14.57 4.04
C THR A 209 -0.14 15.84 3.33
N VAL A 210 0.76 16.61 2.72
CA VAL A 210 0.40 17.87 2.03
C VAL A 210 -0.48 17.57 0.82
N LEU A 211 -0.06 16.62 -0.02
CA LEU A 211 -0.84 16.21 -1.19
C LEU A 211 -2.21 15.67 -0.80
N ARG A 212 -2.27 14.83 0.25
CA ARG A 212 -3.53 14.28 0.77
C ARG A 212 -4.49 15.39 1.18
N HIS A 213 -4.05 16.36 1.99
CA HIS A 213 -4.89 17.48 2.41
C HIS A 213 -5.31 18.34 1.23
N TYR A 214 -4.43 18.58 0.26
CA TYR A 214 -4.75 19.37 -0.93
C TYR A 214 -5.85 18.72 -1.77
N LEU A 215 -5.74 17.41 -2.03
CA LEU A 215 -6.77 16.64 -2.74
C LEU A 215 -8.09 16.59 -1.98
N LEU A 216 -8.05 16.50 -0.66
CA LEU A 216 -9.26 16.50 0.17
C LEU A 216 -9.93 17.87 0.23
N ALA A 217 -9.18 18.96 0.18
CA ALA A 217 -9.71 20.31 0.24
C ALA A 217 -10.28 20.79 -1.11
N TYR A 218 -9.53 20.61 -2.21
CA TYR A 218 -9.81 21.30 -3.47
C TYR A 218 -10.49 20.45 -4.55
N TYR A 219 -10.51 19.13 -4.41
CA TYR A 219 -11.03 18.25 -5.45
C TYR A 219 -12.28 17.51 -4.98
N ASP A 220 -13.33 17.46 -5.78
CA ASP A 220 -14.48 16.56 -5.52
C ASP A 220 -14.25 15.15 -6.07
N LEU A 221 -15.20 14.23 -5.82
CA LEU A 221 -15.09 12.84 -6.29
C LEU A 221 -15.10 12.72 -7.83
N GLU A 222 -15.79 13.61 -8.53
CA GLU A 222 -15.86 13.55 -10.00
C GLU A 222 -14.56 14.02 -10.63
N GLN A 223 -13.98 15.09 -10.10
CA GLN A 223 -12.67 15.63 -10.48
C GLN A 223 -11.57 14.61 -10.20
N LEU A 224 -11.59 13.96 -9.02
CA LEU A 224 -10.67 12.85 -8.71
C LEU A 224 -10.80 11.73 -9.74
N ARG A 225 -12.02 11.32 -10.12
CA ARG A 225 -12.25 10.30 -11.14
C ARG A 225 -11.72 10.70 -12.53
N LYS A 226 -11.91 11.96 -12.93
CA LYS A 226 -11.37 12.49 -14.19
C LYS A 226 -9.84 12.45 -14.18
N MET A 227 -9.23 12.86 -13.06
CA MET A 227 -7.78 12.87 -12.88
C MET A 227 -7.19 11.46 -12.90
N THR A 228 -7.83 10.48 -12.25
CA THR A 228 -7.36 9.08 -12.32
C THR A 228 -7.46 8.51 -13.72
N THR A 229 -8.51 8.86 -14.45
CA THR A 229 -8.67 8.49 -15.86
C THR A 229 -7.55 9.10 -16.72
N ALA A 230 -7.22 10.38 -16.51
CA ALA A 230 -6.11 11.05 -17.20
C ALA A 230 -4.75 10.40 -16.90
N LEU A 231 -4.55 9.90 -15.67
CA LEU A 231 -3.37 9.12 -15.27
C LEU A 231 -3.35 7.68 -15.83
N GLY A 232 -4.36 7.28 -16.61
CA GLY A 232 -4.52 5.91 -17.11
C GLY A 232 -4.80 4.89 -15.99
N ILE A 233 -5.38 5.34 -14.88
CA ILE A 233 -5.75 4.51 -13.74
C ILE A 233 -7.25 4.28 -13.78
N ASP A 234 -7.64 3.02 -13.77
CA ASP A 234 -9.03 2.63 -13.65
C ASP A 234 -9.56 3.00 -12.25
N TRP A 235 -10.59 3.85 -12.22
CA TRP A 235 -11.18 4.38 -10.99
C TRP A 235 -11.73 3.28 -10.08
N GLU A 236 -12.18 2.16 -10.67
CA GLU A 236 -12.69 1.02 -9.92
C GLU A 236 -11.56 0.22 -9.24
N GLN A 237 -10.31 0.40 -9.66
CA GLN A 237 -9.15 -0.28 -9.08
C GLN A 237 -8.54 0.44 -7.88
N ILE A 238 -8.87 1.73 -7.66
CA ILE A 238 -8.36 2.53 -6.54
C ILE A 238 -9.03 2.15 -5.21
N GLY A 239 -10.09 1.34 -5.25
CA GLY A 239 -10.81 0.87 -4.07
C GLY A 239 -12.15 1.55 -3.86
N PHE A 240 -12.93 0.99 -2.94
CA PHE A 240 -14.27 1.45 -2.60
C PHE A 240 -14.26 2.18 -1.25
N GLY A 241 -15.16 3.15 -1.08
CA GLY A 241 -15.34 3.83 0.21
C GLY A 241 -15.42 5.35 0.11
N SER A 242 -15.08 6.00 1.22
CA SER A 242 -15.11 7.46 1.39
C SER A 242 -14.12 8.16 0.47
N LYS A 243 -14.33 9.47 0.24
CA LYS A 243 -13.37 10.34 -0.47
C LYS A 243 -11.97 10.24 0.15
N LYS A 244 -11.90 10.20 1.48
CA LYS A 244 -10.67 10.06 2.26
C LYS A 244 -9.91 8.79 1.87
N THR A 245 -10.60 7.66 1.92
CA THR A 245 -10.06 6.35 1.55
C THR A 245 -9.59 6.33 0.09
N ARG A 246 -10.39 6.82 -0.86
CA ARG A 246 -10.00 6.86 -2.28
C ARG A 246 -8.77 7.73 -2.55
N VAL A 247 -8.64 8.87 -1.87
CA VAL A 247 -7.46 9.75 -2.00
C VAL A 247 -6.21 9.05 -1.46
N ARG A 248 -6.28 8.43 -0.29
CA ARG A 248 -5.16 7.67 0.29
C ARG A 248 -4.71 6.54 -0.64
N GLU A 249 -5.63 5.73 -1.13
CA GLU A 249 -5.32 4.61 -2.04
C GLU A 249 -4.74 5.09 -3.37
N LEU A 250 -5.25 6.19 -3.94
CA LEU A 250 -4.69 6.80 -5.14
C LEU A 250 -3.23 7.22 -4.90
N LEU A 251 -2.97 7.92 -3.80
CA LEU A 251 -1.61 8.36 -3.47
C LEU A 251 -0.69 7.16 -3.23
N LEU A 252 -1.11 6.15 -2.46
CA LEU A 252 -0.36 4.91 -2.28
C LEU A 252 -0.04 4.24 -3.61
N TYR A 253 -1.01 4.15 -4.52
CA TYR A 253 -0.83 3.59 -5.86
C TYR A 253 0.25 4.34 -6.66
N LEU A 254 0.28 5.67 -6.56
CA LEU A 254 1.22 6.53 -7.27
C LEU A 254 2.62 6.50 -6.65
N TYR A 255 2.73 6.57 -5.31
CA TYR A 255 4.01 6.48 -4.59
C TYR A 255 4.70 5.14 -4.85
N ARG A 256 3.96 4.02 -4.78
CA ARG A 256 4.51 2.67 -5.07
C ARG A 256 5.07 2.53 -6.48
N ARG A 257 4.60 3.34 -7.44
CA ARG A 257 5.06 3.32 -8.83
C ARG A 257 5.97 4.50 -9.19
N ASN A 258 6.29 5.37 -8.24
CA ASN A 258 7.03 6.62 -8.45
C ASN A 258 6.39 7.52 -9.54
N ARG A 259 5.05 7.62 -9.55
CA ARG A 259 4.26 8.39 -10.52
C ARG A 259 3.58 9.63 -9.92
N VAL A 260 3.98 10.04 -8.72
CA VAL A 260 3.39 11.20 -8.04
C VAL A 260 3.66 12.51 -8.78
N ALA A 261 4.79 12.61 -9.49
CA ALA A 261 5.10 13.76 -10.33
C ALA A 261 4.02 14.00 -11.40
N GLU A 262 3.56 12.95 -12.08
CA GLU A 262 2.51 13.05 -13.11
C GLU A 262 1.19 13.59 -12.54
N LEU A 263 0.85 13.23 -11.29
CA LEU A 263 -0.32 13.78 -10.60
C LEU A 263 -0.14 15.28 -10.33
N ILE A 264 1.03 15.70 -9.85
CA ILE A 264 1.32 17.10 -9.56
C ILE A 264 1.26 17.94 -10.84
N ASP A 265 1.82 17.43 -11.94
CA ASP A 265 1.79 18.10 -13.24
C ASP A 265 0.35 18.32 -13.72
N LEU A 266 -0.51 17.29 -13.63
CA LEU A 266 -1.94 17.40 -13.97
C LEU A 266 -2.67 18.41 -13.07
N MET A 267 -2.38 18.41 -11.77
CA MET A 267 -2.96 19.38 -10.84
C MET A 267 -2.57 20.80 -11.26
N GLN A 268 -1.29 21.04 -11.58
CA GLN A 268 -0.79 22.35 -11.99
C GLN A 268 -1.38 22.79 -13.34
N GLU A 269 -1.50 21.88 -14.30
CA GLU A 269 -2.12 22.14 -15.61
C GLU A 269 -3.60 22.54 -15.47
N SER A 270 -4.34 21.84 -14.61
CA SER A 270 -5.76 22.13 -14.37
C SER A 270 -6.02 23.50 -13.75
N VAL A 271 -5.10 23.98 -12.91
CA VAL A 271 -5.16 25.33 -12.32
C VAL A 271 -4.82 26.39 -13.37
N ASN A 272 -3.85 26.12 -14.24
CA ASN A 272 -3.46 27.04 -15.30
C ASN A 272 -4.53 27.15 -16.40
N SER A 273 -5.28 26.08 -16.69
CA SER A 273 -6.36 26.09 -17.68
C SER A 273 -7.63 26.81 -17.20
N ASN A 274 -7.77 27.07 -15.90
CA ASN A 274 -8.91 27.77 -15.30
C ASN A 274 -8.62 29.26 -14.99
N ARG A 275 -7.43 29.77 -15.34
CA ARG A 275 -7.08 31.20 -15.32
C ARG A 275 -7.26 31.82 -16.69
#